data_AF-A0A6L3JC31-F1
#
_entry.id   AF-A0A6L3JC31-F1
#
_cell.length_a   1.000
_cell.length_b   1.000
_cell.length_c   1.000
_cell.angle_alpha   90.00
_cell.angle_beta   90.00
_cell.angle_gamma   90.00
#
_symmetry.space_group_name_H-M   'P 1'
#
loop_
_entity.id
_entity.type
_entity.pdbx_description
1 polymer ?
#
loop_
_entity_poly.entity_id
_entity_poly.type
_entity_poly.pdbx_seq_one_letter_code
_entity_poly.pdbx_strand_id
1 'polypeptide(L)'
;VLLMYAECLNETGNTPSAANYLNMVRTRAGLSNTTATTQKEMSIAIENERMLELCFEGHRWYDLIRRGRITEVMEKHFSHRTQGLNPTFQSSNNGMNVSSPSDITGTPTTWKWTGTSAAVLFGIPYDQIQLSNNWEQNELY
;
A
#
# COMPACT_ATOMS: atom_id res chain seq x y z
N VAL A 1 12.91 -7.57 11.28
CA VAL A 1 13.64 -6.62 12.16
C VAL A 1 14.32 -5.49 11.39
N LEU A 2 15.17 -5.78 10.39
CA LEU A 2 15.95 -4.77 9.63
C LEU A 2 15.11 -3.62 9.07
N LEU A 3 14.02 -3.93 8.35
CA LEU A 3 13.19 -2.92 7.69
C LEU A 3 12.40 -2.03 8.68
N MET A 4 12.05 -2.56 9.85
CA MET A 4 11.42 -1.76 10.91
C MET A 4 12.42 -0.77 11.51
N TYR A 5 13.66 -1.21 11.74
CA TYR A 5 14.70 -0.32 12.25
C TYR A 5 15.13 0.74 11.23
N ALA A 6 15.24 0.36 9.95
CA ALA A 6 15.46 1.31 8.85
C ALA A 6 14.38 2.40 8.83
N GLU A 7 13.11 2.01 9.00
CA GLU A 7 12.00 2.96 9.08
C GLU A 7 12.15 3.92 10.27
N CYS A 8 12.39 3.39 11.48
CA CYS A 8 12.62 4.23 12.66
C CYS A 8 13.77 5.22 12.47
N LEU A 9 14.89 4.79 11.90
CA LEU A 9 16.03 5.65 11.62
C LEU A 9 15.68 6.76 10.64
N ASN A 10 14.90 6.45 9.60
CA ASN A 10 14.50 7.44 8.61
C ASN A 10 13.53 8.49 9.21
N GLU A 11 12.55 8.04 9.99
CA GLU A 11 11.57 8.94 10.62
C GLU A 11 12.21 9.78 11.75
N THR A 12 13.29 9.31 12.37
CA THR A 12 14.09 10.08 13.35
C THR A 12 15.18 10.96 12.72
N GLY A 13 15.23 11.05 11.39
CA GLY A 13 16.12 11.95 10.65
C GLY A 13 17.50 11.38 10.30
N ASN A 14 17.76 10.11 10.59
CA ASN A 14 19.01 9.42 10.24
C ASN A 14 18.87 8.57 8.96
N THR A 15 18.51 9.23 7.86
CA THR A 15 18.34 8.61 6.53
C THR A 15 19.59 7.86 6.03
N PRO A 16 20.84 8.35 6.22
CA PRO A 16 22.03 7.60 5.81
C PRO A 16 22.16 6.24 6.53
N SER A 17 21.84 6.17 7.82
CA SER A 17 21.87 4.90 8.55
C SER A 17 20.71 3.99 8.14
N ALA A 18 19.52 4.56 7.87
CA ALA A 18 18.40 3.79 7.32
C ALA A 18 18.77 3.08 6.01
N ALA A 19 19.50 3.76 5.13
CA ALA A 19 19.99 3.19 3.87
C ALA A 19 20.82 1.92 4.10
N ASN A 20 21.68 1.89 5.11
CA ASN A 20 22.51 0.72 5.41
C ASN A 20 21.66 -0.52 5.71
N TYR A 21 20.63 -0.39 6.55
CA TYR A 21 19.73 -1.50 6.91
C TYR A 21 18.83 -1.92 5.75
N LEU A 22 18.36 -0.97 4.95
CA LEU A 22 17.63 -1.28 3.72
C LEU A 22 18.52 -2.06 2.74
N ASN A 23 19.77 -1.63 2.57
CA ASN A 23 20.72 -2.27 1.67
C ASN A 23 21.09 -3.69 2.10
N MET A 24 21.11 -4.01 3.39
CA MET A 24 21.33 -5.39 3.85
C MET A 24 20.29 -6.36 3.27
N VAL A 25 19.01 -5.95 3.21
CA VAL A 25 17.92 -6.75 2.62
C VAL A 25 18.11 -6.85 1.10
N ARG A 26 18.36 -5.72 0.44
CA ARG A 26 18.56 -5.63 -1.01
C ARG A 26 19.74 -6.47 -1.49
N THR A 27 20.88 -6.38 -0.82
CA THR A 27 22.08 -7.15 -1.15
C THR A 27 21.83 -8.65 -0.98
N ARG A 28 21.12 -9.08 0.08
CA ARG A 28 20.73 -10.49 0.23
C ARG A 28 19.85 -10.96 -0.92
N ALA A 29 18.96 -10.11 -1.42
CA ALA A 29 18.12 -10.38 -2.58
C ALA A 29 18.84 -10.23 -3.93
N GLY A 30 20.15 -9.93 -3.96
CA GLY A 30 20.92 -9.75 -5.20
C GLY A 30 20.67 -8.42 -5.92
N LEU A 31 20.10 -7.43 -5.23
CA LEU A 31 19.81 -6.10 -5.77
C LEU A 31 20.89 -5.09 -5.42
N SER A 32 21.08 -4.11 -6.31
CA SER A 32 21.91 -2.93 -6.03
C SER A 32 21.37 -2.11 -4.86
N ASN A 33 22.26 -1.38 -4.19
CA ASN A 33 21.92 -0.46 -3.12
C ASN A 33 20.86 0.57 -3.56
N THR A 34 20.08 1.05 -2.59
CA THR A 34 19.10 2.12 -2.80
C THR A 34 19.79 3.39 -3.27
N THR A 35 19.11 4.13 -4.15
CA THR A 35 19.52 5.47 -4.60
C THR A 35 18.79 6.58 -3.84
N ALA A 36 17.90 6.23 -2.91
CA ALA A 36 17.17 7.20 -2.10
C ALA A 36 18.12 7.97 -1.18
N THR A 37 18.03 9.30 -1.23
CA THR A 37 18.91 10.19 -0.44
C THR A 37 18.14 11.08 0.51
N THR A 38 16.89 11.42 0.18
CA THR A 38 16.02 12.22 1.05
C THR A 38 15.19 11.34 1.98
N GLN A 39 14.74 11.90 3.10
CA GLN A 39 13.85 11.19 4.02
C GLN A 39 12.60 10.67 3.30
N LYS A 40 11.98 11.47 2.44
CA LYS A 40 10.78 11.09 1.70
C LYS A 40 11.05 9.95 0.72
N GLU A 41 12.13 10.04 -0.05
CA GLU A 41 12.54 8.97 -0.98
C GLU A 41 12.82 7.67 -0.23
N MET A 42 13.54 7.75 0.89
CA MET A 42 13.89 6.60 1.71
C MET A 42 12.63 5.97 2.33
N SER A 43 11.69 6.78 2.78
CA SER A 43 10.42 6.31 3.35
C SER A 43 9.63 5.50 2.30
N ILE A 44 9.61 5.94 1.04
CA ILE A 44 9.01 5.19 -0.08
C ILE A 44 9.82 3.93 -0.43
N ALA A 45 11.16 4.03 -0.46
CA ALA A 45 12.03 2.89 -0.75
C ALA A 45 11.88 1.76 0.29
N ILE A 46 11.82 2.11 1.58
CA ILE A 46 11.56 1.17 2.67
C ILE A 46 10.18 0.54 2.53
N GLU A 47 9.14 1.33 2.24
CA GLU A 47 7.79 0.80 2.06
C GLU A 47 7.71 -0.20 0.89
N ASN A 48 8.37 0.09 -0.24
CA ASN A 48 8.44 -0.80 -1.39
C ASN A 48 9.21 -2.08 -1.06
N GLU A 49 10.34 -1.97 -0.35
CA GLU A 49 11.10 -3.15 0.06
C GLU A 49 10.31 -4.02 1.04
N ARG A 50 9.57 -3.42 1.98
CA ARG A 50 8.67 -4.15 2.89
C ARG A 50 7.57 -4.89 2.13
N MET A 51 7.00 -4.29 1.09
CA MET A 51 5.99 -4.94 0.25
C MET A 51 6.56 -6.19 -0.45
N LEU A 52 7.78 -6.10 -0.96
CA LEU A 52 8.42 -7.19 -1.70
C LEU A 52 8.93 -8.29 -0.76
N GLU A 53 9.61 -7.90 0.31
CA GLU A 53 10.24 -8.81 1.27
C GLU A 53 9.22 -9.61 2.07
N LEU A 54 8.12 -8.97 2.46
CA LEU A 54 7.08 -9.55 3.33
C LEU A 54 5.79 -9.85 2.55
N CYS A 55 5.92 -10.14 1.26
CA CYS A 55 4.80 -10.43 0.39
C CYS A 55 4.04 -11.67 0.88
N PHE A 56 2.71 -11.59 0.91
CA PHE A 56 1.83 -12.66 1.43
C PHE A 56 1.97 -13.00 2.93
N GLU A 57 2.64 -12.16 3.72
CA GLU A 57 2.76 -12.33 5.17
C GLU A 57 1.78 -11.44 5.97
N GLY A 58 0.79 -10.84 5.29
CA GLY A 58 -0.26 -10.04 5.95
C GLY A 58 0.15 -8.63 6.36
N HIS A 59 1.30 -8.12 5.92
CA HIS A 59 1.81 -6.79 6.32
C HIS A 59 1.26 -5.61 5.51
N ARG A 60 1.03 -5.79 4.20
CA ARG A 60 0.81 -4.67 3.27
C ARG A 60 -0.36 -3.75 3.64
N TRP A 61 -1.48 -4.33 4.09
CA TRP A 61 -2.66 -3.58 4.51
C TRP A 61 -2.33 -2.61 5.66
N TYR A 62 -1.75 -3.13 6.74
CA TYR A 62 -1.39 -2.35 7.92
C TYR A 62 -0.30 -1.31 7.63
N ASP A 63 0.67 -1.65 6.77
CA ASP A 63 1.73 -0.72 6.36
C ASP A 63 1.17 0.49 5.60
N LEU A 64 0.20 0.28 4.71
CA LEU A 64 -0.42 1.38 3.98
C LEU A 64 -1.34 2.22 4.85
N ILE A 65 -2.09 1.59 5.75
CA ILE A 65 -2.98 2.26 6.70
C ILE A 65 -2.20 3.18 7.62
N ARG A 66 -1.20 2.66 8.33
CA ARG A 66 -0.45 3.44 9.34
C ARG A 66 0.33 4.60 8.72
N ARG A 67 0.61 4.53 7.41
CA ARG A 67 1.30 5.56 6.65
C ARG A 67 0.33 6.52 5.94
N GLY A 68 -0.98 6.30 6.03
CA GLY A 68 -2.00 7.12 5.37
C GLY A 68 -1.98 7.03 3.84
N ARG A 69 -1.44 5.94 3.29
CA ARG A 69 -1.21 5.77 1.83
C ARG A 69 -2.13 4.75 1.18
N ILE A 70 -3.03 4.13 1.93
CA ILE A 70 -3.92 3.09 1.42
C ILE A 70 -4.73 3.57 0.21
N THR A 71 -5.36 4.74 0.29
CA THR A 71 -6.11 5.31 -0.84
C THR A 71 -5.20 5.54 -2.03
N GLU A 72 -4.14 6.36 -1.88
CA GLU A 72 -3.20 6.69 -2.97
C GLU A 72 -2.68 5.43 -3.70
N VAL A 73 -2.32 4.39 -2.95
CA VAL A 73 -1.74 3.16 -3.51
C VAL A 73 -2.80 2.26 -4.13
N MET A 74 -3.93 2.04 -3.46
CA MET A 74 -4.97 1.15 -3.97
C MET A 74 -5.69 1.75 -5.18
N GLU A 75 -5.90 3.07 -5.21
CA GLU A 75 -6.43 3.76 -6.39
C GLU A 75 -5.50 3.54 -7.58
N LYS A 76 -4.19 3.75 -7.42
CA LYS A 76 -3.19 3.49 -8.48
C LYS A 76 -3.14 2.03 -8.90
N HIS A 77 -3.26 1.10 -7.95
CA HIS A 77 -3.28 -0.33 -8.23
C HIS A 77 -4.48 -0.72 -9.10
N PHE A 78 -5.68 -0.25 -8.75
CA PHE A 78 -6.88 -0.57 -9.51
C PHE A 78 -7.05 0.26 -10.78
N SER A 79 -6.36 1.40 -10.90
CA SER A 79 -6.36 2.22 -12.13
C SER A 79 -5.30 1.79 -13.15
N HIS A 80 -4.42 0.83 -12.84
CA HIS A 80 -3.36 0.44 -13.75
C HIS A 80 -3.83 -0.55 -14.82
N ARG A 81 -3.29 -0.40 -16.03
CA ARG A 81 -3.54 -1.30 -17.16
C ARG A 81 -2.24 -1.96 -17.62
N THR A 82 -2.30 -3.26 -17.90
CA THR A 82 -1.22 -3.99 -18.61
C THR A 82 -1.43 -3.92 -20.12
N GLN A 83 -0.48 -3.39 -20.87
CA GLN A 83 -0.57 -3.34 -22.33
C GLN A 83 -0.64 -4.76 -22.93
N GLY A 84 -1.46 -4.96 -23.96
CA GLY A 84 -1.54 -6.23 -24.69
C GLY A 84 -2.50 -7.27 -24.11
N LEU A 85 -3.09 -7.04 -22.93
CA LEU A 85 -4.23 -7.84 -22.48
C LEU A 85 -5.52 -7.34 -23.13
N ASN A 86 -6.42 -8.27 -23.43
CA ASN A 86 -7.72 -7.97 -24.00
C ASN A 86 -8.54 -7.08 -23.02
N PRO A 87 -9.13 -5.96 -23.51
CA PRO A 87 -9.90 -5.03 -22.69
C PRO A 87 -10.98 -5.67 -21.80
N THR A 88 -11.67 -6.71 -22.29
CA THR A 88 -12.73 -7.41 -21.56
C THR A 88 -12.19 -8.20 -20.37
N PHE A 89 -10.99 -8.79 -20.47
CA PHE A 89 -10.37 -9.50 -19.36
C PHE A 89 -9.80 -8.54 -18.31
N GLN A 90 -9.42 -7.34 -18.73
CA GLN A 90 -8.91 -6.31 -17.82
C GLN A 90 -10.02 -5.58 -17.08
N SER A 91 -11.16 -5.35 -17.73
CA SER A 91 -12.31 -4.74 -17.08
C SER A 91 -12.89 -5.62 -15.98
N SER A 92 -12.92 -6.94 -16.18
CA SER A 92 -13.40 -7.89 -15.16
C SER A 92 -12.45 -8.07 -13.98
N ASN A 93 -11.13 -8.02 -14.22
CA ASN A 93 -10.14 -8.28 -13.15
C ASN A 93 -9.79 -7.04 -12.34
N ASN A 94 -9.76 -5.86 -12.97
CA ASN A 94 -9.32 -4.62 -12.33
C ASN A 94 -10.44 -3.56 -12.22
N GLY A 95 -11.64 -3.85 -12.73
CA GLY A 95 -12.77 -2.93 -12.64
C GLY A 95 -12.63 -1.69 -13.51
N MET A 96 -11.88 -1.73 -14.61
CA MET A 96 -11.63 -0.59 -15.51
C MET A 96 -12.41 -0.65 -16.83
N ASN A 97 -12.90 0.49 -17.31
CA ASN A 97 -13.38 0.67 -18.68
C ASN A 97 -12.21 1.12 -19.55
N VAL A 98 -11.98 0.42 -20.65
CA VAL A 98 -10.87 0.68 -21.59
C VAL A 98 -11.41 0.71 -23.01
N SER A 99 -11.03 1.71 -23.80
CA SER A 99 -11.60 1.97 -25.12
C SER A 99 -10.91 1.18 -26.24
N SER A 100 -9.61 0.87 -26.08
CA SER A 100 -8.80 0.13 -27.06
C SER A 100 -7.81 -0.83 -26.37
N PRO A 101 -7.48 -1.99 -26.98
CA PRO A 101 -6.40 -2.87 -26.55
C PRO A 101 -5.00 -2.22 -26.48
N SER A 102 -4.80 -1.03 -27.06
CA SER A 102 -3.52 -0.31 -27.05
C SER A 102 -3.39 0.80 -26.01
N ASP A 103 -4.49 1.25 -25.40
CA ASP A 103 -4.47 2.30 -24.38
C ASP A 103 -3.52 1.99 -23.20
N ILE A 104 -2.90 3.00 -22.63
CA ILE A 104 -2.03 2.81 -21.45
C ILE A 104 -2.74 3.15 -20.14
N THR A 105 -3.94 3.74 -20.24
CA THR A 105 -4.80 4.16 -19.13
C THR A 105 -6.25 3.77 -19.40
N GLY A 106 -7.05 3.65 -18.36
CA GLY A 106 -8.50 3.45 -18.47
C GLY A 106 -9.23 4.07 -17.28
N THR A 107 -10.55 4.15 -17.36
CA THR A 107 -11.39 4.80 -16.35
C THR A 107 -12.06 3.74 -15.48
N PRO A 108 -11.98 3.78 -14.14
CA PRO A 108 -12.67 2.81 -13.29
C PRO A 108 -14.19 2.78 -13.57
N THR A 109 -14.76 1.57 -13.73
CA THR A 109 -16.16 1.30 -14.14
C THR A 109 -17.19 1.69 -13.08
N THR A 110 -16.88 1.43 -11.81
CA THR A 110 -17.60 1.86 -10.60
C THR A 110 -16.60 1.75 -9.46
N TRP A 111 -16.40 2.83 -8.73
CA TRP A 111 -15.23 2.95 -7.85
C TRP A 111 -15.41 2.23 -6.52
N LYS A 112 -14.43 1.39 -6.16
CA LYS A 112 -14.34 0.80 -4.81
C LYS A 112 -13.61 1.70 -3.80
N TRP A 113 -12.92 2.77 -4.24
CA TRP A 113 -12.01 3.55 -3.38
C TRP A 113 -11.89 5.06 -3.69
N THR A 114 -12.69 5.68 -4.58
CA THR A 114 -12.60 7.15 -4.81
C THR A 114 -13.32 7.87 -3.71
N GLY A 115 -12.68 8.91 -3.18
CA GLY A 115 -13.38 9.96 -2.44
C GLY A 115 -14.05 9.47 -1.16
N THR A 116 -13.81 8.22 -0.76
CA THR A 116 -14.18 7.68 0.52
C THR A 116 -12.96 7.71 1.41
N SER A 117 -13.10 8.32 2.59
CA SER A 117 -12.33 7.91 3.76
C SER A 117 -12.70 6.45 3.97
N ALA A 118 -11.90 5.50 3.49
CA ALA A 118 -12.19 4.11 3.80
C ALA A 118 -12.08 3.95 5.32
N ALA A 119 -12.98 3.18 5.92
CA ALA A 119 -12.89 2.90 7.33
C ALA A 119 -11.56 2.15 7.58
N VAL A 120 -10.62 2.88 8.18
CA VAL A 120 -9.25 2.42 8.43
C VAL A 120 -9.22 1.35 9.52
N LEU A 121 -10.24 1.38 10.38
CA LEU A 121 -10.44 0.43 11.46
C LEU A 121 -11.50 -0.58 11.03
N PHE A 122 -11.42 -1.80 11.57
CA PHE A 122 -12.49 -2.77 11.38
C PHE A 122 -13.68 -2.41 12.27
N GLY A 123 -14.90 -2.56 11.76
CA GLY A 123 -16.11 -2.37 12.56
C GLY A 123 -16.15 -3.33 13.74
N ILE A 124 -16.60 -2.85 14.89
CA ILE A 124 -16.84 -3.69 16.06
C ILE A 124 -18.09 -4.53 15.75
N PRO A 125 -18.07 -5.87 15.93
CA PRO A 125 -19.25 -6.70 15.70
C PRO A 125 -20.44 -6.21 16.52
N TYR A 126 -21.62 -6.09 15.89
CA TYR A 126 -22.80 -5.47 16.51
C TYR A 126 -23.18 -6.11 17.85
N ASP A 127 -23.17 -7.44 17.92
CA ASP A 127 -23.48 -8.18 19.15
C ASP A 127 -22.55 -7.82 20.31
N GLN A 128 -21.27 -7.51 20.02
CA GLN A 128 -20.31 -7.12 21.07
C GLN A 128 -20.60 -5.74 21.64
N ILE A 129 -21.10 -4.82 20.80
CA ILE A 129 -21.57 -3.50 21.25
C ILE A 129 -22.80 -3.66 22.14
N GLN A 130 -23.74 -4.53 21.77
CA GLN A 130 -24.94 -4.78 22.57
C GLN A 130 -24.64 -5.43 23.93
N LEU A 131 -23.59 -6.27 24.01
CA LEU A 131 -23.17 -6.91 25.26
C LEU A 131 -22.39 -5.96 26.19
N SER A 132 -21.81 -4.88 25.65
CA SER A 132 -20.93 -3.97 26.38
C SER A 132 -21.49 -2.56 26.39
N ASN A 133 -22.14 -2.17 27.49
CA ASN A 133 -22.86 -0.88 27.62
C ASN A 133 -22.00 0.40 27.41
N ASN A 134 -20.67 0.29 27.33
CA ASN A 134 -19.75 1.42 27.19
C ASN A 134 -18.93 1.38 25.88
N TRP A 135 -19.28 0.52 24.93
CA TRP A 135 -18.57 0.43 23.65
C TRP A 135 -19.26 1.31 22.61
N GLU A 136 -18.48 2.17 21.97
CA GLU A 136 -18.92 2.98 20.83
C GLU A 136 -18.31 2.42 19.54
N GLN A 137 -19.08 2.49 18.45
CA GLN A 137 -18.63 2.04 17.15
C GLN A 137 -17.52 2.94 16.58
N ASN A 138 -16.63 2.36 15.78
CA ASN A 138 -15.64 3.10 15.02
C ASN A 138 -16.32 4.02 13.98
N GLU A 139 -15.69 5.15 13.67
CA GLU A 139 -16.19 6.08 12.64
C GLU A 139 -16.46 5.35 11.31
N LEU A 140 -17.54 5.71 10.62
CA LEU A 140 -17.99 5.13 9.34
C LEU A 140 -18.63 3.73 9.40
N TYR A 141 -19.00 3.25 10.59
CA TYR A 141 -19.77 2.00 10.80
C TYR A 141 -21.03 2.20 11.64
#